data_AF-A0AA95FUK1-F1
#
_entry.id   AF-A0AA95FUK1-F1
#
_cell.length_a   1.000
_cell.length_b   1.000
_cell.length_c   1.000
_cell.angle_alpha   90.00
_cell.angle_beta   90.00
_cell.angle_gamma   90.00
#
_symmetry.space_group_name_H-M   'P 1'
#
loop_
_entity.id
_entity.type
_entity.pdbx_description
1 polymer ?
#
loop_
_entity_poly.entity_id
_entity_poly.type
_entity_poly.pdbx_seq_one_letter_code
_entity_poly.pdbx_strand_id
1 'polypeptide(L)'
;MNDGPLIVQSDKTLLLEVDHPRAGDARKAIAPFAELERSPEHVHTYRLTPLGLWNARAAGHDAEQVVDTLLTYSRYAVPHALLVDIAETMARYGRLRLEKHPVHGLVLASNDRPVLEEVLRAKKVAGMLGARIDDDTVAVHPSERGNLKQALLKLGWPAEDFAGYVDGEAHAIELAEDGWSLRPYQAEAAESFWHGGSGVVVLPCGAGKTLVGAAAMAHAQATTLILVTNTVSARQWKDELVKRTSLTPEEIGEYSGTIKEIRPVTIATYQVLTTRRKGVYPHLELLDARDWGLIVYDEVHLLPAPIFRMTADLQARRRIGLTATLVREDGREGDVFSLIGPKRYDAPWKDIEAQGYIAPADCVEVRVTLPSADRLTYATAEPEERYRLASCAREKVSVVERLVAKHAGAPTLVIGQYLEQLHELAEDLDAPVISGETPVKERQRLFEAFRSGEIGLLVVSKVANFSIDLPSAEVAIQVSGSYGSRQEEAQRLGRLLRPGTPTESGATKVAHFYTVVSRDTVDADFAANRQRFLAEQGYAYRIVDADDV
;
A
#
# COMPACT_ATOMS: atom_id res chain seq x y z
N MET A 1 21.97 -1.57 32.93
CA MET A 1 21.51 -1.95 31.58
C MET A 1 20.06 -2.27 31.71
N ASN A 2 19.21 -1.59 30.94
CA ASN A 2 17.79 -1.93 30.90
C ASN A 2 17.64 -3.22 30.08
N ASP A 3 16.78 -4.12 30.52
CA ASP A 3 16.44 -5.34 29.76
C ASP A 3 15.32 -5.00 28.76
N GLY A 4 15.68 -4.12 27.82
CA GLY A 4 14.80 -3.59 26.79
C GLY A 4 14.94 -4.35 25.47
N PRO A 5 13.88 -4.46 24.66
CA PRO A 5 13.93 -5.09 23.34
C PRO A 5 14.53 -4.19 22.25
N LEU A 6 14.75 -2.90 22.51
CA LEU A 6 15.12 -1.91 21.51
C LEU A 6 16.62 -1.57 21.57
N ILE A 7 17.26 -1.37 20.43
CA ILE A 7 18.60 -0.79 20.32
C ILE A 7 18.44 0.52 19.55
N VAL A 8 18.66 1.64 20.24
CA VAL A 8 18.54 2.98 19.66
C VAL A 8 19.91 3.46 19.20
N GLN A 9 20.04 3.72 17.89
CA GLN A 9 21.28 4.15 17.27
C GLN A 9 21.30 5.66 17.04
N SER A 10 22.49 6.26 17.01
CA SER A 10 22.68 7.70 16.82
C SER A 10 22.26 8.20 15.44
N ASP A 11 22.15 7.31 14.47
CA ASP A 11 21.74 7.58 13.09
C ASP A 11 20.22 7.54 12.89
N LYS A 12 19.44 7.53 13.99
CA LYS A 12 17.97 7.46 14.02
C LYS A 12 17.39 6.07 13.71
N THR A 13 18.23 5.04 13.67
CA THR A 13 17.78 3.65 13.50
C THR A 13 17.39 3.05 14.84
N LEU A 14 16.25 2.33 14.87
CA LEU A 14 15.81 1.54 16.01
C LEU A 14 15.76 0.07 15.59
N LEU A 15 16.51 -0.78 16.30
CA LEU A 15 16.47 -2.22 16.09
C LEU A 15 15.64 -2.86 17.21
N LEU A 16 14.54 -3.52 16.85
CA LEU A 16 13.64 -4.18 17.78
C LEU A 16 13.83 -5.69 17.69
N GLU A 17 14.30 -6.31 18.77
CA GLU A 17 14.40 -7.77 18.89
C GLU A 17 13.00 -8.38 19.08
N VAL A 18 12.57 -9.22 18.13
CA VAL A 18 11.20 -9.76 18.03
C VAL A 18 10.94 -10.80 19.11
N ASP A 19 11.94 -11.63 19.42
CA ASP A 19 11.81 -12.76 20.35
C ASP A 19 11.80 -12.32 21.83
N HIS A 20 12.00 -11.03 22.10
CA HIS A 20 12.00 -10.50 23.47
C HIS A 20 10.56 -10.42 24.03
N PRO A 21 10.30 -10.77 25.31
CA PRO A 21 8.95 -10.79 25.88
C PRO A 21 8.19 -9.47 25.79
N ARG A 22 8.91 -8.34 25.83
CA ARG A 22 8.36 -6.97 25.71
C ARG A 22 8.35 -6.41 24.28
N ALA A 23 8.67 -7.21 23.26
CA ALA A 23 8.77 -6.75 21.88
C ALA A 23 7.44 -6.19 21.34
N GLY A 24 6.32 -6.85 21.66
CA GLY A 24 4.99 -6.39 21.27
C GLY A 24 4.65 -5.02 21.85
N ASP A 25 4.94 -4.80 23.14
CA ASP A 25 4.70 -3.52 23.81
C ASP A 25 5.59 -2.40 23.25
N ALA A 26 6.88 -2.69 23.07
CA ALA A 26 7.82 -1.74 22.48
C ALA A 26 7.41 -1.35 21.06
N ARG A 27 6.97 -2.33 20.24
CA ARG A 27 6.47 -2.08 18.89
C ARG A 27 5.28 -1.12 18.89
N LYS A 28 4.29 -1.38 19.73
CA LYS A 28 3.11 -0.50 19.87
C LYS A 28 3.51 0.89 20.32
N ALA A 29 4.48 1.00 21.23
CA ALA A 29 4.93 2.27 21.76
C ALA A 29 5.69 3.12 20.74
N ILE A 30 6.49 2.51 19.85
CA ILE A 30 7.24 3.26 18.81
C ILE A 30 6.44 3.52 17.53
N ALA A 31 5.37 2.76 17.27
CA ALA A 31 4.57 2.86 16.05
C ALA A 31 4.07 4.28 15.70
N PRO A 32 3.70 5.16 16.66
CA PRO A 32 3.25 6.51 16.36
C PRO A 32 4.32 7.42 15.73
N PHE A 33 5.60 7.17 16.00
CA PHE A 33 6.69 8.09 15.67
C PHE A 33 7.85 7.47 14.88
N ALA A 34 7.89 6.14 14.76
CA ALA A 34 8.90 5.41 14.02
C ALA A 34 8.29 4.69 12.81
N GLU A 35 9.00 4.75 11.68
CA GLU A 35 8.58 4.10 10.44
C GLU A 35 9.25 2.73 10.32
N LEU A 36 8.46 1.69 10.02
CA LEU A 36 9.01 0.36 9.78
C LEU A 36 9.77 0.37 8.44
N GLU A 37 11.06 0.09 8.48
CA GLU A 37 11.90 -0.01 7.29
C GLU A 37 12.04 -1.47 6.85
N ARG A 38 12.25 -2.40 7.79
CA ARG A 38 12.42 -3.84 7.52
C ARG A 38 11.87 -4.68 8.67
N SER A 39 11.23 -5.81 8.38
CA SER A 39 10.73 -6.76 9.39
C SER A 39 11.17 -8.21 9.14
N PRO A 40 12.49 -8.50 9.15
CA PRO A 40 13.00 -9.87 9.04
C PRO A 40 12.66 -10.70 10.29
N GLU A 41 13.13 -11.95 10.34
CA GLU A 41 12.75 -12.97 11.34
C GLU A 41 12.95 -12.52 12.78
N HIS A 42 14.14 -12.01 13.13
CA HIS A 42 14.53 -11.80 14.53
C HIS A 42 14.61 -10.33 14.95
N VAL A 43 14.86 -9.42 14.02
CA VAL A 43 15.12 -8.01 14.34
C VAL A 43 14.40 -7.09 13.35
N HIS A 44 13.37 -6.40 13.81
CA HIS A 44 12.72 -5.38 13.01
C HIS A 44 13.53 -4.07 13.05
N THR A 45 13.71 -3.43 11.90
CA THR A 45 14.39 -2.15 11.76
C THR A 45 13.35 -1.06 11.55
N TYR A 46 13.34 -0.07 12.43
CA TYR A 46 12.55 1.14 12.32
C TYR A 46 13.46 2.36 12.17
N ARG A 47 12.90 3.44 11.65
CA ARG A 47 13.61 4.71 11.48
C ARG A 47 12.81 5.86 12.08
N LEU A 48 13.49 6.70 12.85
CA LEU A 48 12.95 8.00 13.26
C LEU A 48 13.15 8.99 12.12
N THR A 49 12.06 9.46 11.55
CA THR A 49 12.06 10.51 10.52
C THR A 49 11.52 11.80 11.11
N PRO A 50 11.93 12.99 10.63
CA PRO A 50 11.31 14.24 11.05
C PRO A 50 9.80 14.22 10.85
N LEU A 51 9.35 13.60 9.76
CA LEU A 51 7.95 13.43 9.45
C LEU A 51 7.21 12.55 10.46
N GLY A 52 7.77 11.39 10.83
CA GLY A 52 7.22 10.50 11.86
C GLY A 52 7.08 11.21 13.21
N LEU A 53 8.09 11.98 13.60
CA LEU A 53 8.08 12.78 14.83
C LEU A 53 7.01 13.88 14.81
N TRP A 54 6.87 14.61 13.70
CA TRP A 54 5.82 15.62 13.55
C TRP A 54 4.42 15.00 13.50
N ASN A 55 4.29 13.82 12.90
CA ASN A 55 3.03 13.07 12.86
C ASN A 55 2.60 12.61 14.25
N ALA A 56 3.55 12.11 15.05
CA ALA A 56 3.32 11.77 16.45
C ALA A 56 2.84 13.00 17.23
N ARG A 57 3.46 14.17 16.98
CA ARG A 57 3.03 15.43 17.59
C ARG A 57 1.61 15.82 17.20
N ALA A 58 1.27 15.71 15.92
CA ALA A 58 -0.08 15.94 15.40
C ALA A 58 -1.11 14.95 15.96
N ALA A 59 -0.69 13.76 16.36
CA ALA A 59 -1.52 12.73 17.00
C ALA A 59 -1.62 12.89 18.53
N GLY A 60 -1.01 13.94 19.10
CA GLY A 60 -1.08 14.25 20.52
C GLY A 60 0.08 13.73 21.36
N HIS A 61 1.10 13.11 20.75
CA HIS A 61 2.30 12.69 21.46
C HIS A 61 3.29 13.85 21.64
N ASP A 62 3.79 14.09 22.84
CA ASP A 62 4.84 15.08 23.07
C ASP A 62 6.25 14.46 22.99
N ALA A 63 7.27 15.33 22.98
CA ALA A 63 8.66 14.88 22.90
C ALA A 63 9.08 14.10 24.15
N GLU A 64 8.51 14.40 25.32
CA GLU A 64 8.82 13.72 26.57
C GLU A 64 8.37 12.26 26.52
N GLN A 65 7.14 12.01 26.05
CA GLN A 65 6.61 10.66 25.84
C GLN A 65 7.44 9.84 24.85
N VAL A 66 7.88 10.45 23.74
CA VAL A 66 8.74 9.78 22.75
C VAL A 66 10.10 9.43 23.38
N VAL A 67 10.71 10.38 24.08
CA VAL A 67 12.00 10.17 24.77
C VAL A 67 11.87 9.10 25.86
N ASP A 68 10.83 9.17 26.69
CA ASP A 68 10.56 8.18 27.74
C ASP A 68 10.36 6.79 27.16
N THR A 69 9.63 6.67 26.05
CA THR A 69 9.46 5.40 25.33
C THR A 69 10.81 4.82 24.91
N LEU A 70 11.68 5.63 24.29
CA LEU A 70 13.01 5.18 23.86
C LEU A 70 13.87 4.76 25.07
N LEU A 71 13.87 5.52 26.15
CA LEU A 71 14.63 5.20 27.36
C LEU A 71 14.12 3.94 28.06
N THR A 72 12.80 3.75 28.10
CA THR A 72 12.12 2.63 28.74
C THR A 72 12.38 1.31 28.03
N TYR A 73 12.39 1.30 26.70
CA TYR A 73 12.54 0.08 25.89
C TYR A 73 13.96 -0.13 25.36
N SER A 74 14.87 0.83 25.47
CA SER A 74 16.24 0.66 24.99
C SER A 74 17.07 -0.24 25.92
N ARG A 75 17.73 -1.24 25.34
CA ARG A 75 18.72 -2.11 26.01
C ARG A 75 19.96 -1.34 26.44
N TYR A 76 20.42 -0.45 25.56
CA TYR A 76 21.61 0.37 25.74
C TYR A 76 21.25 1.82 26.05
N ALA A 77 22.21 2.59 26.55
CA ALA A 77 21.99 4.01 26.77
C ALA A 77 21.66 4.71 25.44
N VAL A 78 20.56 5.44 25.41
CA VAL A 78 20.15 6.21 24.23
C VAL A 78 21.12 7.39 24.04
N PRO A 79 21.66 7.62 22.83
CA PRO A 79 22.55 8.75 22.59
C PRO A 79 21.89 10.08 22.95
N HIS A 80 22.51 10.88 23.82
CA HIS A 80 21.93 12.14 24.27
C HIS A 80 21.66 13.13 23.11
N ALA A 81 22.56 13.18 22.12
CA ALA A 81 22.40 14.01 20.93
C ALA A 81 21.11 13.68 20.16
N LEU A 82 20.70 12.40 20.13
CA LEU A 82 19.44 11.98 19.50
C LEU A 82 18.23 12.49 20.29
N LEU A 83 18.28 12.43 21.61
CA LEU A 83 17.18 12.92 22.46
C LEU A 83 16.94 14.43 22.25
N VAL A 84 18.03 15.20 22.16
CA VAL A 84 17.97 16.64 21.87
C VAL A 84 17.38 16.89 20.48
N ASP A 85 17.87 16.18 19.46
CA ASP A 85 17.38 16.30 18.09
C ASP A 85 15.88 15.95 17.95
N ILE A 86 15.39 14.93 18.66
CA ILE A 86 13.97 14.58 18.72
C ILE A 86 13.15 15.75 19.28
N ALA A 87 13.57 16.28 20.43
CA ALA A 87 12.86 17.39 21.08
C ALA A 87 12.85 18.65 20.21
N GLU A 88 13.99 19.02 19.62
CA GLU A 88 14.10 20.16 18.72
C GLU A 88 13.25 19.98 17.46
N THR A 89 13.24 18.77 16.88
CA THR A 89 12.44 18.46 15.70
C THR A 89 10.95 18.58 16.01
N MET A 90 10.46 17.92 17.07
CA MET A 90 9.04 17.96 17.45
C MET A 90 8.58 19.36 17.84
N ALA A 91 9.45 20.18 18.46
CA ALA A 91 9.15 21.56 18.82
C ALA A 91 8.96 22.51 17.62
N ARG A 92 9.24 22.07 16.38
CA ARG A 92 8.93 22.85 15.18
C ARG A 92 7.44 22.76 14.79
N TYR A 93 6.77 21.67 15.16
CA TYR A 93 5.34 21.50 14.90
C TYR A 93 4.50 22.40 15.82
N GLY A 94 3.46 23.04 15.27
CA GLY A 94 2.58 23.95 16.00
C GLY A 94 3.07 25.40 16.08
N ARG A 95 4.29 25.71 15.58
CA ARG A 95 4.75 27.10 15.44
C ARG A 95 4.02 27.88 14.35
N LEU A 96 3.53 27.15 13.36
CA LEU A 96 2.67 27.65 12.31
C LEU A 96 1.34 26.90 12.41
N ARG A 97 0.23 27.62 12.30
CA ARG A 97 -1.12 27.11 12.42
C ARG A 97 -1.96 27.59 11.25
N LEU A 98 -2.63 26.67 10.58
CA LEU A 98 -3.67 26.97 9.60
C LEU A 98 -5.01 27.00 10.31
N GLU A 99 -5.67 28.15 10.29
CA GLU A 99 -6.89 28.39 11.05
C GLU A 99 -7.99 28.97 10.16
N LYS A 100 -9.25 28.73 10.54
CA LYS A 100 -10.41 29.35 9.90
C LYS A 100 -10.74 30.65 10.63
N HIS A 101 -10.28 31.78 10.11
CA HIS A 101 -10.58 33.10 10.62
C HIS A 101 -12.02 33.52 10.25
N PRO A 102 -12.82 34.05 11.20
CA PRO A 102 -14.24 34.41 10.96
C PRO A 102 -14.45 35.40 9.81
N VAL A 103 -13.49 36.32 9.62
CA VAL A 103 -13.58 37.41 8.63
C VAL A 103 -12.74 37.17 7.38
N HIS A 104 -11.62 36.45 7.52
CA HIS A 104 -10.58 36.38 6.48
C HIS A 104 -10.49 34.99 5.83
N GLY A 105 -11.34 34.05 6.24
CA GLY A 105 -11.31 32.68 5.72
C GLY A 105 -10.08 31.94 6.23
N LEU A 106 -9.33 31.29 5.34
CA LEU A 106 -8.15 30.53 5.72
C LEU A 106 -6.97 31.46 6.01
N VAL A 107 -6.33 31.31 7.17
CA VAL A 107 -5.15 32.09 7.56
C VAL A 107 -4.03 31.17 8.04
N LEU A 108 -2.79 31.64 7.89
CA LEU A 108 -1.61 31.06 8.52
C LEU A 108 -1.21 31.98 9.68
N ALA A 109 -1.41 31.50 10.90
CA ALA A 109 -1.02 32.17 12.14
C ALA A 109 0.27 31.56 12.67
N SER A 110 1.06 32.34 13.41
CA SER A 110 2.26 31.86 14.08
C SER A 110 2.35 32.38 15.50
N ASN A 111 2.96 31.62 16.40
CA ASN A 111 3.41 32.11 17.71
C ASN A 111 4.92 32.40 17.72
N ASP A 112 5.59 32.27 16.58
CA ASP A 112 7.03 32.47 16.39
C ASP A 112 7.25 33.36 15.15
N ARG A 113 7.19 34.67 15.37
CA ARG A 113 7.30 35.69 14.33
C ARG A 113 8.55 35.53 13.44
N PRO A 114 9.76 35.25 13.97
CA PRO A 114 10.92 34.92 13.14
C PRO A 114 10.68 33.78 12.15
N VAL A 115 10.04 32.69 12.57
CA VAL A 115 9.70 31.56 11.70
C VAL A 115 8.68 31.97 10.63
N LEU A 116 7.68 32.76 11.01
CA LEU A 116 6.72 33.30 10.04
C LEU A 116 7.44 34.14 8.97
N GLU A 117 8.31 35.08 9.37
CA GLU A 117 9.08 35.91 8.42
C GLU A 117 9.99 35.10 7.51
N GLU A 118 10.64 34.05 8.04
CA GLU A 118 11.44 33.11 7.25
C GLU A 118 10.59 32.45 6.16
N VAL A 119 9.43 31.92 6.54
CA VAL A 119 8.48 31.27 5.64
C VAL A 119 7.95 32.24 4.60
N LEU A 120 7.51 33.44 4.99
CA LEU A 120 6.96 34.46 4.08
C LEU A 120 7.94 34.86 2.96
N ARG A 121 9.24 34.81 3.24
CA ARG A 121 10.31 35.13 2.27
C ARG A 121 10.69 33.95 1.39
N ALA A 122 10.27 32.74 1.73
CA ALA A 122 10.63 31.55 0.98
C ALA A 122 9.95 31.57 -0.40
N LYS A 123 10.75 31.48 -1.47
CA LYS A 123 10.24 31.43 -2.86
C LYS A 123 9.21 30.30 -3.08
N LYS A 124 9.28 29.24 -2.27
CA LYS A 124 8.39 28.07 -2.38
C LYS A 124 6.94 28.35 -1.97
N VAL A 125 6.67 29.38 -1.16
CA VAL A 125 5.29 29.74 -0.73
C VAL A 125 4.74 30.95 -1.49
N ALA A 126 5.53 31.53 -2.39
CA ALA A 126 5.12 32.68 -3.18
C ALA A 126 3.87 32.36 -4.02
N GLY A 127 2.87 33.23 -3.95
CA GLY A 127 1.58 33.04 -4.64
C GLY A 127 0.55 32.20 -3.87
N MET A 128 0.92 31.56 -2.76
CA MET A 128 0.00 30.80 -1.91
C MET A 128 -0.64 31.66 -0.80
N LEU A 129 -0.01 32.79 -0.51
CA LEU A 129 -0.33 33.70 0.59
C LEU A 129 -0.94 34.99 0.04
N GLY A 130 -1.93 35.51 0.77
CA GLY A 130 -2.60 36.77 0.50
C GLY A 130 -2.02 37.94 1.30
N ALA A 131 -2.87 38.93 1.59
CA ALA A 131 -2.47 40.09 2.38
C ALA A 131 -2.09 39.68 3.81
N ARG A 132 -1.09 40.38 4.36
CA ARG A 132 -0.78 40.31 5.79
C ARG A 132 -1.92 40.95 6.58
N ILE A 133 -2.44 40.22 7.56
CA ILE A 133 -3.56 40.67 8.39
C ILE A 133 -2.99 41.46 9.59
N ASP A 134 -1.99 40.89 10.25
CA ASP A 134 -1.27 41.50 11.37
C ASP A 134 0.18 40.98 11.46
N ASP A 135 0.87 41.25 12.57
CA ASP A 135 2.27 40.87 12.77
C ASP A 135 2.49 39.35 12.78
N ASP A 136 1.49 38.56 13.14
CA ASP A 136 1.59 37.12 13.38
C ASP A 136 0.68 36.28 12.46
N THR A 137 -0.11 36.95 11.59
CA THR A 137 -1.13 36.32 10.77
C THR A 137 -1.09 36.81 9.32
N VAL A 138 -1.12 35.86 8.38
CA VAL A 138 -1.24 36.13 6.93
C VAL A 138 -2.43 35.37 6.34
N ALA A 139 -3.14 36.01 5.41
CA ALA A 139 -4.19 35.33 4.66
C ALA A 139 -3.60 34.21 3.79
N VAL A 140 -4.33 33.13 3.61
CA VAL A 140 -3.93 32.01 2.73
C VAL A 140 -5.04 31.81 1.70
N HIS A 141 -4.66 31.62 0.44
CA HIS A 141 -5.63 31.24 -0.58
C HIS A 141 -6.20 29.85 -0.25
N PRO A 142 -7.53 29.67 -0.11
CA PRO A 142 -8.10 28.38 0.31
C PRO A 142 -7.69 27.21 -0.57
N SER A 143 -7.58 27.44 -1.89
CA SER A 143 -7.12 26.46 -2.89
C SER A 143 -5.66 26.05 -2.73
N GLU A 144 -4.86 26.84 -2.01
CA GLU A 144 -3.42 26.62 -1.83
C GLU A 144 -3.09 25.96 -0.47
N ARG A 145 -4.10 25.63 0.37
CA ARG A 145 -3.90 24.99 1.68
C ARG A 145 -2.96 23.79 1.61
N GLY A 146 -3.17 22.89 0.65
CA GLY A 146 -2.33 21.71 0.44
C GLY A 146 -0.91 22.04 0.00
N ASN A 147 -0.78 22.85 -1.05
CA ASN A 147 0.51 23.26 -1.59
C ASN A 147 1.35 23.98 -0.54
N LEU A 148 0.72 24.84 0.26
CA LEU A 148 1.35 25.51 1.38
C LEU A 148 1.85 24.50 2.41
N LYS A 149 1.04 23.53 2.84
CA LYS A 149 1.49 22.46 3.76
C LYS A 149 2.68 21.68 3.20
N GLN A 150 2.67 21.33 1.91
CA GLN A 150 3.83 20.66 1.29
C GLN A 150 5.07 21.54 1.30
N ALA A 151 4.92 22.83 0.97
CA ALA A 151 6.02 23.78 0.91
C ALA A 151 6.62 23.99 2.31
N LEU A 152 5.76 24.17 3.32
CA LEU A 152 6.10 24.28 4.74
C LEU A 152 6.84 23.05 5.27
N LEU A 153 6.36 21.84 4.95
CA LEU A 153 7.04 20.59 5.28
C LEU A 153 8.43 20.52 4.65
N LYS A 154 8.57 20.91 3.38
CA LYS A 154 9.85 20.96 2.64
C LYS A 154 10.78 22.08 3.12
N LEU A 155 10.27 23.05 3.87
CA LEU A 155 11.05 24.09 4.55
C LEU A 155 11.44 23.67 5.99
N GLY A 156 10.89 22.56 6.49
CA GLY A 156 11.14 22.08 7.85
C GLY A 156 10.29 22.73 8.93
N TRP A 157 9.21 23.41 8.53
CA TRP A 157 8.27 24.12 9.42
C TRP A 157 6.84 23.63 9.17
N PRO A 158 6.47 22.40 9.55
CA PRO A 158 5.13 21.89 9.33
C PRO A 158 4.08 22.72 10.08
N ALA A 159 2.98 23.05 9.39
CA ALA A 159 1.85 23.71 10.02
C ALA A 159 0.88 22.71 10.66
N GLU A 160 0.41 23.04 11.85
CA GLU A 160 -0.74 22.40 12.47
C GLU A 160 -2.03 22.93 11.85
N ASP A 161 -3.02 22.06 11.62
CA ASP A 161 -4.16 22.39 10.76
C ASP A 161 -5.49 22.35 11.53
N PHE A 162 -5.91 23.52 12.01
CA PHE A 162 -7.14 23.76 12.76
C PHE A 162 -8.29 24.27 11.90
N ALA A 163 -8.10 24.46 10.60
CA ALA A 163 -9.13 25.00 9.71
C ALA A 163 -10.36 24.08 9.53
N GLY A 164 -10.34 22.90 10.16
CA GLY A 164 -11.43 21.93 10.17
C GLY A 164 -11.61 21.20 8.84
N TYR A 165 -12.56 20.27 8.84
CA TYR A 165 -13.06 19.61 7.63
C TYR A 165 -14.42 20.18 7.23
N VAL A 166 -14.72 20.14 5.94
CA VAL A 166 -16.08 20.28 5.42
C VAL A 166 -16.72 18.90 5.55
N ASP A 167 -17.84 18.83 6.27
CA ASP A 167 -18.55 17.55 6.53
C ASP A 167 -19.15 16.95 5.24
N GLY A 168 -19.36 17.77 4.22
CA GLY A 168 -19.92 17.37 2.93
C GLY A 168 -21.44 17.15 2.98
N GLU A 169 -21.99 16.70 1.86
CA GLU A 169 -23.38 16.27 1.73
C GLU A 169 -23.60 14.99 2.53
N ALA A 170 -24.53 15.01 3.48
CA ALA A 170 -24.89 13.85 4.30
C ALA A 170 -25.50 12.73 3.44
N HIS A 171 -25.09 11.50 3.71
CA HIS A 171 -25.58 10.31 3.04
C HIS A 171 -25.48 9.10 3.97
N ALA A 172 -26.61 8.49 4.30
CA ALA A 172 -26.66 7.41 5.29
C ALA A 172 -26.01 6.14 4.73
N ILE A 173 -25.01 5.62 5.44
CA ILE A 173 -24.28 4.40 5.06
C ILE A 173 -24.06 3.56 6.31
N GLU A 174 -24.67 2.38 6.41
CA GLU A 174 -24.44 1.48 7.54
C GLU A 174 -23.68 0.24 7.07
N LEU A 175 -22.89 -0.38 7.96
CA LEU A 175 -22.32 -1.69 7.67
C LEU A 175 -23.41 -2.76 7.84
N ALA A 176 -23.57 -3.61 6.83
CA ALA A 176 -24.52 -4.71 6.87
C ALA A 176 -23.85 -5.94 7.51
N GLU A 177 -23.75 -5.96 8.84
CA GLU A 177 -23.05 -6.99 9.64
C GLU A 177 -23.87 -8.29 9.85
N ASP A 178 -24.79 -8.61 8.94
CA ASP A 178 -25.56 -9.84 9.01
C ASP A 178 -24.68 -11.05 8.66
N GLY A 179 -24.31 -11.82 9.69
CA GLY A 179 -23.51 -13.04 9.54
C GLY A 179 -22.00 -12.81 9.35
N TRP A 180 -21.51 -11.59 9.55
CA TRP A 180 -20.09 -11.27 9.61
C TRP A 180 -19.87 -10.00 10.42
N SER A 181 -18.67 -9.82 10.97
CA SER A 181 -18.27 -8.57 11.64
C SER A 181 -16.87 -8.14 11.22
N LEU A 182 -16.56 -6.86 11.41
CA LEU A 182 -15.19 -6.37 11.25
C LEU A 182 -14.24 -7.11 12.19
N ARG A 183 -13.05 -7.44 11.69
CA ARG A 183 -11.96 -7.97 12.53
C ARG A 183 -11.47 -6.85 13.47
N PRO A 184 -10.94 -7.17 14.67
CA PRO A 184 -10.52 -6.15 15.63
C PRO A 184 -9.57 -5.10 15.06
N TYR A 185 -8.55 -5.53 14.31
CA TYR A 185 -7.60 -4.61 13.68
C TYR A 185 -8.22 -3.73 12.58
N GLN A 186 -9.32 -4.17 11.95
CA GLN A 186 -10.03 -3.39 10.94
C GLN A 186 -10.86 -2.28 11.58
N ALA A 187 -11.53 -2.61 12.70
CA ALA A 187 -12.25 -1.63 13.50
C ALA A 187 -11.29 -0.58 14.08
N GLU A 188 -10.18 -1.01 14.68
CA GLU A 188 -9.14 -0.12 15.20
C GLU A 188 -8.56 0.80 14.12
N ALA A 189 -8.30 0.27 12.92
CA ALA A 189 -7.84 1.07 11.79
C ALA A 189 -8.84 2.15 11.36
N ALA A 190 -10.13 1.80 11.30
CA ALA A 190 -11.20 2.74 10.94
C ALA A 190 -11.41 3.82 12.01
N GLU A 191 -11.41 3.44 13.30
CA GLU A 191 -11.53 4.37 14.43
C GLU A 191 -10.33 5.32 14.52
N SER A 192 -9.10 4.79 14.40
CA SER A 192 -7.88 5.60 14.39
C SER A 192 -7.89 6.64 13.27
N PHE A 193 -8.33 6.24 12.07
CA PHE A 193 -8.55 7.17 10.96
C PHE A 193 -9.60 8.23 11.31
N TRP A 194 -10.76 7.83 11.84
CA TRP A 194 -11.88 8.73 12.08
C TRP A 194 -11.54 9.83 13.09
N HIS A 195 -10.92 9.46 14.21
CA HIS A 195 -10.43 10.40 15.21
C HIS A 195 -9.32 11.31 14.66
N GLY A 196 -8.45 10.77 13.80
CA GLY A 196 -7.39 11.54 13.14
C GLY A 196 -7.86 12.44 11.99
N GLY A 197 -9.07 12.22 11.47
CA GLY A 197 -9.73 12.99 10.43
C GLY A 197 -9.18 12.86 9.01
N SER A 198 -7.86 12.74 8.83
CA SER A 198 -7.25 12.33 7.57
C SER A 198 -5.94 11.59 7.80
N GLY A 199 -5.60 10.68 6.90
CA GLY A 199 -4.34 9.97 6.94
C GLY A 199 -4.34 8.61 6.23
N VAL A 200 -3.21 7.91 6.35
CA VAL A 200 -2.97 6.65 5.65
C VAL A 200 -3.09 5.47 6.61
N VAL A 201 -3.83 4.46 6.19
CA VAL A 201 -3.94 3.14 6.82
C VAL A 201 -3.15 2.15 5.99
N VAL A 202 -2.14 1.55 6.62
CA VAL A 202 -1.28 0.53 6.00
C VAL A 202 -1.74 -0.84 6.46
N LEU A 203 -2.26 -1.60 5.52
CA LEU A 203 -2.75 -2.95 5.73
C LEU A 203 -2.32 -3.84 4.57
N PRO A 204 -1.78 -5.04 4.84
CA PRO A 204 -1.33 -5.93 3.79
C PRO A 204 -2.46 -6.37 2.87
N CYS A 205 -2.09 -6.92 1.71
CA CYS A 205 -3.05 -7.56 0.81
C CYS A 205 -3.83 -8.66 1.54
N GLY A 206 -5.12 -8.81 1.21
CA GLY A 206 -5.99 -9.79 1.86
C GLY A 206 -6.47 -9.41 3.27
N ALA A 207 -5.90 -8.37 3.91
CA ALA A 207 -6.32 -7.93 5.24
C ALA A 207 -7.67 -7.18 5.27
N GLY A 208 -8.31 -6.96 4.11
CA GLY A 208 -9.62 -6.29 4.02
C GLY A 208 -9.56 -4.77 4.02
N LYS A 209 -8.62 -4.17 3.26
CA LYS A 209 -8.54 -2.70 3.05
C LYS A 209 -9.89 -2.09 2.65
N THR A 210 -10.62 -2.76 1.75
CA THR A 210 -11.95 -2.33 1.29
C THR A 210 -12.96 -2.26 2.43
N LEU A 211 -12.93 -3.21 3.38
CA LEU A 211 -13.82 -3.20 4.55
C LEU A 211 -13.49 -2.04 5.50
N VAL A 212 -12.21 -1.70 5.67
CA VAL A 212 -11.81 -0.51 6.44
C VAL A 212 -12.28 0.77 5.76
N GLY A 213 -12.22 0.84 4.43
CA GLY A 213 -12.81 1.94 3.67
C GLY A 213 -14.34 2.04 3.86
N ALA A 214 -15.05 0.92 3.79
CA ALA A 214 -16.49 0.86 4.05
C ALA A 214 -16.84 1.28 5.48
N ALA A 215 -16.06 0.86 6.47
CA ALA A 215 -16.21 1.29 7.86
C ALA A 215 -15.98 2.80 8.02
N ALA A 216 -14.94 3.35 7.37
CA ALA A 216 -14.70 4.78 7.33
C ALA A 216 -15.86 5.56 6.69
N MET A 217 -16.49 5.02 5.64
CA MET A 217 -17.70 5.58 5.03
C MET A 217 -18.89 5.57 6.00
N ALA A 218 -19.07 4.47 6.74
CA ALA A 218 -20.10 4.36 7.75
C ALA A 218 -19.88 5.32 8.94
N HIS A 219 -18.64 5.60 9.34
CA HIS A 219 -18.38 6.67 10.31
C HIS A 219 -18.66 8.06 9.75
N ALA A 220 -18.39 8.28 8.46
CA ALA A 220 -18.56 9.58 7.81
C ALA A 220 -20.02 9.96 7.58
N GLN A 221 -20.91 9.00 7.30
CA GLN A 221 -22.34 9.26 6.97
C GLN A 221 -22.50 10.37 5.91
N ALA A 222 -21.63 10.36 4.90
CA ALA A 222 -21.54 11.41 3.89
C ALA A 222 -21.24 10.85 2.50
N THR A 223 -21.51 11.66 1.47
CA THR A 223 -21.14 11.35 0.10
C THR A 223 -19.65 11.09 -0.01
N THR A 224 -19.28 10.07 -0.78
CA THR A 224 -17.90 9.56 -0.82
C THR A 224 -17.39 9.44 -2.25
N LEU A 225 -16.19 9.98 -2.48
CA LEU A 225 -15.42 9.77 -3.71
C LEU A 225 -14.31 8.74 -3.47
N ILE A 226 -14.34 7.63 -4.19
CA ILE A 226 -13.36 6.56 -4.10
C ILE A 226 -12.48 6.59 -5.35
N LEU A 227 -11.18 6.77 -5.16
CA LEU A 227 -10.20 6.82 -6.24
C LEU A 227 -9.40 5.52 -6.29
N VAL A 228 -9.47 4.84 -7.43
CA VAL A 228 -8.87 3.52 -7.65
C VAL A 228 -7.93 3.54 -8.85
N THR A 229 -7.12 2.49 -8.99
CA THR A 229 -6.11 2.38 -10.05
C THR A 229 -6.70 2.11 -11.42
N ASN A 230 -7.74 1.27 -11.50
CA ASN A 230 -8.34 0.84 -12.75
C ASN A 230 -9.82 0.45 -12.60
N THR A 231 -10.46 0.18 -13.74
CA THR A 231 -11.90 -0.12 -13.82
C THR A 231 -12.30 -1.41 -13.13
N VAL A 232 -11.42 -2.40 -12.99
CA VAL A 232 -11.81 -3.62 -12.28
C VAL A 232 -11.71 -3.45 -10.77
N SER A 233 -10.71 -2.71 -10.27
CA SER A 233 -10.75 -2.26 -8.88
C SER A 233 -12.03 -1.48 -8.58
N ALA A 234 -12.51 -0.65 -9.53
CA ALA A 234 -13.77 0.06 -9.36
C ALA A 234 -14.97 -0.88 -9.18
N ARG A 235 -15.05 -1.94 -10.00
CA ARG A 235 -16.12 -2.95 -9.90
C ARG A 235 -16.02 -3.77 -8.62
N GLN A 236 -14.81 -4.18 -8.22
CA GLN A 236 -14.58 -4.90 -6.96
C GLN A 236 -15.04 -4.07 -5.75
N TRP A 237 -14.71 -2.78 -5.74
CA TRP A 237 -15.20 -1.85 -4.72
C TRP A 237 -16.73 -1.77 -4.74
N LYS A 238 -17.35 -1.63 -5.91
CA LYS A 238 -18.82 -1.59 -6.03
C LYS A 238 -19.47 -2.86 -5.49
N ASP A 239 -18.99 -4.03 -5.89
CA ASP A 239 -19.55 -5.32 -5.49
C ASP A 239 -19.41 -5.54 -3.97
N GLU A 240 -18.25 -5.20 -3.39
CA GLU A 240 -18.03 -5.33 -1.95
C GLU A 240 -18.86 -4.32 -1.15
N LEU A 241 -19.02 -3.07 -1.62
CA LEU A 241 -19.87 -2.09 -0.96
C LEU A 241 -21.33 -2.52 -0.93
N VAL A 242 -21.89 -2.98 -2.05
CA VAL A 242 -23.27 -3.50 -2.10
C VAL A 242 -23.45 -4.70 -1.16
N LYS A 243 -22.43 -5.55 -1.04
CA LYS A 243 -22.48 -6.75 -0.19
C LYS A 243 -22.34 -6.44 1.30
N ARG A 244 -21.59 -5.40 1.67
CA ARG A 244 -21.12 -5.16 3.05
C ARG A 244 -21.71 -3.92 3.70
N THR A 245 -22.50 -3.15 2.97
CA THR A 245 -23.12 -1.92 3.47
C THR A 245 -24.61 -1.88 3.14
N SER A 246 -25.31 -0.89 3.67
CA SER A 246 -26.71 -0.59 3.36
C SER A 246 -26.92 0.02 1.96
N LEU A 247 -25.85 0.27 1.19
CA LEU A 247 -25.92 0.93 -0.11
C LEU A 247 -26.55 0.04 -1.18
N THR A 248 -27.37 0.66 -2.02
CA THR A 248 -27.93 0.03 -3.21
C THR A 248 -27.04 0.23 -4.45
N PRO A 249 -27.08 -0.66 -5.46
CA PRO A 249 -26.29 -0.50 -6.69
C PRO A 249 -26.51 0.83 -7.43
N GLU A 250 -27.67 1.47 -7.26
CA GLU A 250 -28.07 2.74 -7.87
C GLU A 250 -27.46 3.97 -7.19
N GLU A 251 -27.03 3.83 -5.93
CA GLU A 251 -26.34 4.86 -5.16
C GLU A 251 -24.84 4.91 -5.46
N ILE A 252 -24.32 3.91 -6.19
CA ILE A 252 -22.90 3.76 -6.51
C ILE A 252 -22.65 3.97 -8.02
N GLY A 253 -22.02 5.09 -8.36
CA GLY A 253 -21.63 5.46 -9.72
C GLY A 253 -20.20 5.06 -10.08
N GLU A 254 -19.95 4.75 -11.35
CA GLU A 254 -18.59 4.53 -11.90
C GLU A 254 -18.18 5.73 -12.77
N TYR A 255 -17.00 6.29 -12.50
CA TYR A 255 -16.40 7.36 -13.30
C TYR A 255 -15.05 6.92 -13.88
N SER A 256 -15.13 6.26 -15.04
CA SER A 256 -14.01 5.70 -15.79
C SER A 256 -13.86 6.34 -17.17
N GLY A 257 -12.94 5.85 -18.01
CA GLY A 257 -12.80 6.36 -19.38
C GLY A 257 -14.04 6.11 -20.25
N THR A 258 -14.81 5.07 -19.90
CA THR A 258 -15.97 4.58 -20.64
C THR A 258 -17.30 4.96 -19.98
N ILE A 259 -17.37 4.98 -18.65
CA ILE A 259 -18.59 5.25 -17.89
C ILE A 259 -18.42 6.56 -17.13
N LYS A 260 -19.44 7.41 -17.11
CA LYS A 260 -19.41 8.76 -16.53
C LYS A 260 -20.63 8.98 -15.65
N GLU A 261 -20.75 8.20 -14.60
CA GLU A 261 -21.88 8.26 -13.68
C GLU A 261 -21.43 8.84 -12.34
N ILE A 262 -22.12 9.90 -11.90
CA ILE A 262 -21.87 10.55 -10.61
C ILE A 262 -23.09 10.28 -9.72
N ARG A 263 -22.83 9.69 -8.56
CA ARG A 263 -23.83 9.29 -7.54
C ARG A 263 -23.31 9.67 -6.13
N PRO A 264 -24.13 9.57 -5.07
CA PRO A 264 -23.69 9.86 -3.70
C PRO A 264 -22.42 9.12 -3.28
N VAL A 265 -22.24 7.88 -3.75
CA VAL A 265 -20.94 7.19 -3.73
C VAL A 265 -20.46 7.07 -5.17
N THR A 266 -19.28 7.63 -5.48
CA THR A 266 -18.72 7.56 -6.84
C THR A 266 -17.33 6.95 -6.81
N ILE A 267 -17.09 5.96 -7.66
CA ILE A 267 -15.81 5.27 -7.79
C ILE A 267 -15.15 5.70 -9.11
N ALA A 268 -13.99 6.34 -9.03
CA ALA A 268 -13.30 6.92 -10.17
C ALA A 268 -11.87 6.40 -10.31
N THR A 269 -11.41 6.27 -11.56
CA THR A 269 -10.03 5.83 -11.82
C THR A 269 -9.04 7.01 -11.83
N TYR A 270 -7.84 6.82 -11.28
CA TYR A 270 -6.77 7.83 -11.32
C TYR A 270 -6.44 8.29 -12.75
N GLN A 271 -6.49 7.38 -13.72
CA GLN A 271 -6.18 7.67 -15.12
C GLN A 271 -7.13 8.71 -15.72
N VAL A 272 -8.40 8.69 -15.33
CA VAL A 272 -9.39 9.64 -15.83
C VAL A 272 -9.11 11.05 -15.32
N LEU A 273 -8.74 11.19 -14.04
CA LEU A 273 -8.39 12.48 -13.45
C LEU A 273 -7.10 13.07 -14.05
N THR A 274 -6.18 12.22 -14.49
CA THR A 274 -4.89 12.62 -15.07
C THR A 274 -4.92 12.79 -16.59
N THR A 275 -6.04 12.45 -17.25
CA THR A 275 -6.19 12.59 -18.69
C THR A 275 -6.14 14.05 -19.09
N ARG A 276 -5.17 14.43 -19.92
CA ARG A 276 -5.03 15.78 -20.48
C ARG A 276 -5.67 15.86 -21.87
N ARG A 277 -6.48 16.89 -22.10
CA ARG A 277 -6.95 17.29 -23.44
C ARG A 277 -6.64 18.76 -23.65
N LYS A 278 -5.85 19.07 -24.70
CA LYS A 278 -5.44 20.45 -25.04
C LYS A 278 -4.84 21.23 -23.85
N GLY A 279 -4.05 20.56 -23.01
CA GLY A 279 -3.41 21.17 -21.83
C GLY A 279 -4.31 21.34 -20.60
N VAL A 280 -5.60 21.02 -20.72
CA VAL A 280 -6.58 21.07 -19.61
C VAL A 280 -6.92 19.64 -19.16
N TYR A 281 -7.32 19.51 -17.91
CA TYR A 281 -7.77 18.25 -17.32
C TYR A 281 -9.29 18.27 -17.17
N PRO A 282 -10.04 17.79 -18.19
CA PRO A 282 -11.48 17.98 -18.27
C PRO A 282 -12.29 17.25 -17.20
N HIS A 283 -11.67 16.30 -16.50
CA HIS A 283 -12.33 15.48 -15.48
C HIS A 283 -12.05 15.95 -14.05
N LEU A 284 -11.32 17.06 -13.86
CA LEU A 284 -11.16 17.65 -12.54
C LEU A 284 -12.48 18.13 -11.95
N GLU A 285 -13.44 18.51 -12.80
CA GLU A 285 -14.79 18.91 -12.35
C GLU A 285 -15.46 17.82 -11.50
N LEU A 286 -15.05 16.54 -11.62
CA LEU A 286 -15.52 15.47 -10.73
C LEU A 286 -15.24 15.77 -9.24
N LEU A 287 -14.11 16.41 -8.96
CA LEU A 287 -13.68 16.75 -7.59
C LEU A 287 -14.63 17.76 -6.93
N ASP A 288 -15.33 18.55 -7.75
CA ASP A 288 -16.29 19.56 -7.33
C ASP A 288 -17.73 19.21 -7.74
N ALA A 289 -17.96 18.04 -8.35
CA ALA A 289 -19.26 17.65 -8.87
C ALA A 289 -20.29 17.38 -7.76
N ARG A 290 -19.81 17.07 -6.55
CA ARG A 290 -20.60 16.97 -5.32
C ARG A 290 -19.78 17.50 -4.16
N ASP A 291 -20.47 17.82 -3.07
CA ASP A 291 -19.79 18.17 -1.82
C ASP A 291 -19.37 16.91 -1.07
N TRP A 292 -18.32 16.26 -1.56
CA TRP A 292 -17.82 15.01 -0.98
C TRP A 292 -17.42 15.20 0.49
N GLY A 293 -17.98 14.41 1.40
CA GLY A 293 -17.60 14.43 2.82
C GLY A 293 -16.36 13.57 3.10
N LEU A 294 -16.17 12.51 2.32
CA LEU A 294 -15.02 11.60 2.41
C LEU A 294 -14.40 11.33 1.04
N ILE A 295 -13.08 11.26 1.00
CA ILE A 295 -12.33 10.79 -0.16
C ILE A 295 -11.48 9.60 0.25
N VAL A 296 -11.63 8.50 -0.48
CA VAL A 296 -10.89 7.26 -0.29
C VAL A 296 -9.89 7.13 -1.42
N TYR A 297 -8.60 7.00 -1.10
CA TYR A 297 -7.55 6.70 -2.07
C TYR A 297 -7.12 5.25 -1.90
N ASP A 298 -7.38 4.41 -2.90
CA ASP A 298 -6.93 3.03 -2.91
C ASP A 298 -5.57 2.88 -3.60
N GLU A 299 -4.76 1.94 -3.11
CA GLU A 299 -3.36 1.72 -3.52
C GLU A 299 -2.54 3.01 -3.66
N VAL A 300 -2.51 3.78 -2.58
CA VAL A 300 -1.88 5.12 -2.48
C VAL A 300 -0.45 5.19 -3.03
N HIS A 301 0.34 4.12 -2.94
CA HIS A 301 1.70 4.06 -3.50
C HIS A 301 1.73 4.23 -5.02
N LEU A 302 0.63 3.96 -5.73
CA LEU A 302 0.48 4.14 -7.17
C LEU A 302 -0.05 5.53 -7.57
N LEU A 303 -0.24 6.43 -6.60
CA LEU A 303 -0.75 7.77 -6.89
C LEU A 303 0.16 8.52 -7.88
N PRO A 304 -0.38 8.97 -9.03
CA PRO A 304 0.39 9.75 -9.98
C PRO A 304 0.77 11.13 -9.44
N ALA A 305 2.00 11.57 -9.72
CA ALA A 305 2.52 12.90 -9.35
C ALA A 305 1.57 14.09 -9.66
N PRO A 306 0.84 14.11 -10.79
CA PRO A 306 -0.10 15.20 -11.08
C PRO A 306 -1.27 15.30 -10.10
N ILE A 307 -1.80 14.17 -9.61
CA ILE A 307 -2.96 14.18 -8.69
C ILE A 307 -2.63 14.97 -7.42
N PHE A 308 -1.40 14.87 -6.92
CA PHE A 308 -0.94 15.63 -5.74
C PHE A 308 -1.07 17.14 -5.89
N ARG A 309 -0.82 17.67 -7.09
CA ARG A 309 -0.90 19.12 -7.34
C ARG A 309 -2.33 19.61 -7.57
N MET A 310 -3.20 18.70 -8.00
CA MET A 310 -4.51 19.02 -8.57
C MET A 310 -5.65 18.82 -7.58
N THR A 311 -5.36 18.30 -6.40
CA THR A 311 -6.32 17.98 -5.34
C THR A 311 -6.17 18.93 -4.14
N ALA A 312 -5.58 20.10 -4.36
CA ALA A 312 -5.38 21.11 -3.32
C ALA A 312 -6.73 21.65 -2.77
N ASP A 313 -7.77 21.71 -3.60
CA ASP A 313 -9.15 22.05 -3.19
C ASP A 313 -9.83 20.94 -2.37
N LEU A 314 -9.43 19.68 -2.57
CA LEU A 314 -9.93 18.54 -1.80
C LEU A 314 -9.35 18.50 -0.37
N GLN A 315 -8.42 19.40 -0.02
CA GLN A 315 -7.73 19.41 1.27
C GLN A 315 -8.62 19.72 2.46
N ALA A 316 -9.75 20.38 2.20
CA ALA A 316 -10.74 20.68 3.22
C ALA A 316 -11.65 19.49 3.58
N ARG A 317 -11.59 18.37 2.85
CA ARG A 317 -12.43 17.18 3.07
C ARG A 317 -11.71 16.13 3.92
N ARG A 318 -12.42 15.13 4.46
CA ARG A 318 -11.73 14.00 5.12
C ARG A 318 -11.13 13.08 4.05
N ARG A 319 -9.91 12.58 4.29
CA ARG A 319 -9.17 11.74 3.32
C ARG A 319 -8.55 10.52 3.97
N ILE A 320 -8.94 9.34 3.52
CA ILE A 320 -8.30 8.08 3.90
C ILE A 320 -7.47 7.56 2.74
N GLY A 321 -6.23 7.19 3.03
CA GLY A 321 -5.37 6.46 2.12
C GLY A 321 -5.29 5.00 2.53
N LEU A 322 -5.57 4.07 1.63
CA LEU A 322 -5.48 2.63 1.86
C LEU A 322 -4.32 2.07 1.06
N THR A 323 -3.38 1.38 1.72
CA THR A 323 -2.25 0.81 1.00
C THR A 323 -1.61 -0.38 1.71
N ALA A 324 -0.96 -1.27 0.95
CA ALA A 324 -0.18 -2.36 1.53
C ALA A 324 1.25 -1.95 1.90
N THR A 325 1.76 -0.86 1.29
CA THR A 325 3.11 -0.36 1.55
C THR A 325 3.13 1.14 1.35
N LEU A 326 3.80 1.85 2.25
CA LEU A 326 4.07 3.27 2.12
C LEU A 326 5.33 3.57 1.31
N VAL A 327 6.16 2.55 1.08
CA VAL A 327 7.41 2.73 0.35
C VAL A 327 7.09 3.07 -1.10
N ARG A 328 7.81 4.01 -1.72
CA ARG A 328 7.67 4.29 -3.16
C ARG A 328 9.00 4.16 -3.87
N GLU A 329 8.97 3.56 -5.06
CA GLU A 329 10.18 3.41 -5.90
C GLU A 329 10.77 4.74 -6.36
N ASP A 330 9.96 5.80 -6.42
CA ASP A 330 10.38 7.15 -6.77
C ASP A 330 10.80 8.00 -5.55
N GLY A 331 10.76 7.44 -4.33
CA GLY A 331 11.13 8.12 -3.09
C GLY A 331 10.22 9.29 -2.69
N ARG A 332 9.01 9.40 -3.27
CA ARG A 332 8.07 10.52 -3.05
C ARG A 332 6.98 10.23 -2.03
N GLU A 333 7.35 9.53 -0.98
CA GLU A 333 6.45 9.14 0.13
C GLU A 333 5.95 10.39 0.86
N GLY A 334 6.81 11.39 1.04
CA GLY A 334 6.46 12.69 1.63
C GLY A 334 5.30 13.41 0.93
N ASP A 335 5.13 13.22 -0.38
CA ASP A 335 4.03 13.85 -1.13
C ASP A 335 2.67 13.19 -0.76
N VAL A 336 2.65 11.89 -0.41
CA VAL A 336 1.46 11.18 0.09
C VAL A 336 0.95 11.79 1.39
N PHE A 337 1.83 11.96 2.37
CA PHE A 337 1.43 12.50 3.67
C PHE A 337 0.94 13.93 3.58
N SER A 338 1.57 14.71 2.71
CA SER A 338 1.17 16.10 2.50
C SER A 338 -0.21 16.22 1.84
N LEU A 339 -0.61 15.21 1.06
CA LEU A 339 -1.91 15.16 0.40
C LEU A 339 -2.98 14.56 1.30
N ILE A 340 -2.76 13.34 1.79
CA ILE A 340 -3.77 12.56 2.50
C ILE A 340 -3.71 12.86 3.99
N GLY A 341 -2.52 12.87 4.59
CA GLY A 341 -2.31 13.06 6.02
C GLY A 341 -1.32 12.04 6.57
N PRO A 342 -1.01 12.11 7.88
CA PRO A 342 -0.04 11.23 8.53
C PRO A 342 -0.45 9.74 8.46
N LYS A 343 0.49 8.84 8.76
CA LYS A 343 0.16 7.43 9.00
C LYS A 343 -0.71 7.34 10.25
N ARG A 344 -1.91 6.76 10.14
CA ARG A 344 -2.87 6.59 11.24
C ARG A 344 -2.87 5.18 11.80
N TYR A 345 -2.60 4.20 10.95
CA TYR A 345 -2.59 2.80 11.34
C TYR A 345 -1.60 2.02 10.48
N ASP A 346 -0.94 1.05 11.08
CA ASP A 346 0.04 0.18 10.45
C ASP A 346 -0.01 -1.19 11.11
N ALA A 347 -0.40 -2.22 10.36
CA ALA A 347 -0.34 -3.60 10.83
C ALA A 347 0.63 -4.41 9.97
N PRO A 348 1.76 -4.87 10.53
CA PRO A 348 2.69 -5.74 9.84
C PRO A 348 2.03 -7.07 9.43
N TRP A 349 2.49 -7.64 8.32
CA TRP A 349 2.02 -8.93 7.81
C TRP A 349 2.04 -10.04 8.87
N LYS A 350 3.20 -10.23 9.52
CA LYS A 350 3.41 -11.27 10.54
C LYS A 350 2.43 -11.19 11.70
N ASP A 351 1.96 -10.00 12.07
CA ASP A 351 1.03 -9.84 13.18
C ASP A 351 -0.38 -10.30 12.80
N ILE A 352 -0.79 -10.02 11.56
CA ILE A 352 -2.08 -10.48 11.03
C ILE A 352 -2.04 -11.99 10.75
N GLU A 353 -0.89 -12.50 10.30
CA GLU A 353 -0.62 -13.93 10.14
C GLU A 353 -0.66 -14.67 11.49
N ALA A 354 0.02 -14.15 12.53
CA ALA A 354 0.02 -14.74 13.87
C ALA A 354 -1.38 -14.75 14.51
N GLN A 355 -2.25 -13.82 14.13
CA GLN A 355 -3.66 -13.79 14.52
C GLN A 355 -4.55 -14.76 13.72
N GLY A 356 -3.99 -15.48 12.74
CA GLY A 356 -4.70 -16.45 11.90
C GLY A 356 -5.59 -15.83 10.83
N TYR A 357 -5.46 -14.52 10.59
CA TYR A 357 -6.29 -13.79 9.63
C TYR A 357 -5.77 -13.85 8.19
N ILE A 358 -4.50 -14.19 8.04
CA ILE A 358 -3.76 -14.38 6.79
C ILE A 358 -2.98 -15.69 6.91
N ALA A 359 -2.85 -16.44 5.82
CA ALA A 359 -2.14 -17.71 5.81
C ALA A 359 -0.62 -17.51 5.74
N PRO A 360 0.17 -18.38 6.41
CA PRO A 360 1.60 -18.46 6.17
C PRO A 360 1.88 -18.81 4.71
N ALA A 361 2.87 -18.14 4.13
CA ALA A 361 3.32 -18.37 2.76
C ALA A 361 4.74 -18.95 2.75
N ASP A 362 4.93 -20.14 2.18
CA ASP A 362 6.25 -20.73 1.91
C ASP A 362 6.72 -20.27 0.52
N CYS A 363 7.67 -19.33 0.49
CA CYS A 363 8.25 -18.83 -0.75
C CYS A 363 9.52 -19.62 -1.11
N VAL A 364 9.52 -20.26 -2.28
CA VAL A 364 10.59 -21.16 -2.72
C VAL A 364 11.13 -20.70 -4.07
N GLU A 365 12.39 -20.34 -4.14
CA GLU A 365 13.11 -20.15 -5.41
C GLU A 365 13.76 -21.46 -5.84
N VAL A 366 13.32 -21.99 -6.97
CA VAL A 366 13.87 -23.20 -7.59
C VAL A 366 14.84 -22.77 -8.68
N ARG A 367 16.12 -23.07 -8.50
CA ARG A 367 17.17 -22.64 -9.42
C ARG A 367 17.51 -23.71 -10.44
N VAL A 368 17.27 -23.42 -11.73
CA VAL A 368 17.64 -24.28 -12.85
C VAL A 368 19.02 -23.93 -13.40
N THR A 369 19.81 -24.94 -13.74
CA THR A 369 21.09 -24.77 -14.43
C THR A 369 20.88 -24.88 -15.93
N LEU A 370 21.25 -23.85 -16.69
CA LEU A 370 21.19 -23.91 -18.15
C LEU A 370 22.25 -24.88 -18.70
N PRO A 371 21.92 -25.70 -19.71
CA PRO A 371 22.89 -26.49 -20.45
C PRO A 371 23.98 -25.61 -21.06
N SER A 372 25.16 -26.19 -21.29
CA SER A 372 26.30 -25.43 -21.83
C SER A 372 26.01 -24.78 -23.19
N ALA A 373 25.17 -25.41 -24.03
CA ALA A 373 24.77 -24.87 -25.33
C ALA A 373 23.89 -23.62 -25.17
N ASP A 374 22.89 -23.67 -24.29
CA ASP A 374 21.97 -22.55 -24.05
C ASP A 374 22.67 -21.41 -23.30
N ARG A 375 23.60 -21.75 -22.41
CA ARG A 375 24.46 -20.77 -21.72
C ARG A 375 25.36 -20.02 -22.72
N LEU A 376 25.88 -20.70 -23.74
CA LEU A 376 26.64 -20.05 -24.80
C LEU A 376 25.76 -19.11 -25.62
N THR A 377 24.58 -19.57 -26.04
CA THR A 377 23.58 -18.75 -26.75
C THR A 377 23.22 -17.51 -25.96
N TYR A 378 22.93 -17.66 -24.66
CA TYR A 378 22.65 -16.56 -23.74
C TYR A 378 23.83 -15.58 -23.61
N ALA A 379 25.06 -16.09 -23.48
CA ALA A 379 26.24 -15.24 -23.31
C ALA A 379 26.53 -14.37 -24.55
N THR A 380 26.24 -14.90 -25.74
CA THR A 380 26.41 -14.18 -27.02
C THR A 380 25.20 -13.34 -27.42
N ALA A 381 24.07 -13.48 -26.73
CA ALA A 381 22.85 -12.73 -27.05
C ALA A 381 22.95 -11.25 -26.64
N GLU A 382 22.20 -10.42 -27.36
CA GLU A 382 22.04 -9.01 -27.03
C GLU A 382 21.36 -8.83 -25.67
N PRO A 383 21.68 -7.77 -24.90
CA PRO A 383 21.14 -7.56 -23.55
C PRO A 383 19.61 -7.63 -23.46
N GLU A 384 18.90 -7.16 -24.49
CA GLU A 384 17.44 -7.15 -24.56
C GLU A 384 16.84 -8.55 -24.70
N GLU A 385 17.57 -9.48 -25.33
CA GLU A 385 17.12 -10.86 -25.57
C GLU A 385 17.45 -11.80 -24.42
N ARG A 386 18.49 -11.48 -23.65
CA ARG A 386 18.97 -12.30 -22.53
C ARG A 386 17.85 -12.66 -21.55
N TYR A 387 17.01 -11.69 -21.16
CA TYR A 387 15.93 -11.98 -20.21
C TYR A 387 14.91 -12.99 -20.77
N ARG A 388 14.56 -12.87 -22.06
CA ARG A 388 13.66 -13.80 -22.73
C ARG A 388 14.28 -15.21 -22.78
N LEU A 389 15.54 -15.31 -23.19
CA LEU A 389 16.25 -16.59 -23.26
C LEU A 389 16.35 -17.28 -21.90
N ALA A 390 16.69 -16.52 -20.85
CA ALA A 390 16.74 -17.05 -19.49
C ALA A 390 15.36 -17.46 -18.97
N SER A 391 14.33 -16.66 -19.23
CA SER A 391 12.96 -16.89 -18.77
C SER A 391 12.30 -18.08 -19.45
N CYS A 392 12.56 -18.27 -20.75
CA CYS A 392 12.01 -19.33 -21.58
C CYS A 392 12.88 -20.58 -21.65
N ALA A 393 13.84 -20.74 -20.73
CA ALA A 393 14.70 -21.91 -20.69
C ALA A 393 13.88 -23.20 -20.53
N ARG A 394 14.18 -24.21 -21.35
CA ARG A 394 13.40 -25.46 -21.42
C ARG A 394 13.46 -26.24 -20.12
N GLU A 395 14.56 -26.12 -19.38
CA GLU A 395 14.77 -26.75 -18.08
C GLU A 395 13.69 -26.32 -17.08
N LYS A 396 13.18 -25.09 -17.21
CA LYS A 396 12.10 -24.59 -16.36
C LYS A 396 10.80 -25.35 -16.56
N VAL A 397 10.49 -25.78 -17.78
CA VAL A 397 9.26 -26.55 -18.09
C VAL A 397 9.25 -27.82 -17.25
N SER A 398 10.35 -28.58 -17.28
CA SER A 398 10.48 -29.81 -16.50
C SER A 398 10.32 -29.61 -14.99
N VAL A 399 10.75 -28.46 -14.46
CA VAL A 399 10.60 -28.11 -13.04
C VAL A 399 9.15 -27.79 -12.72
N VAL A 400 8.47 -27.03 -13.58
CA VAL A 400 7.05 -26.71 -13.40
C VAL A 400 6.21 -27.98 -13.40
N GLU A 401 6.46 -28.92 -14.32
CA GLU A 401 5.81 -30.24 -14.34
C GLU A 401 5.99 -31.01 -13.03
N ARG A 402 7.23 -31.11 -12.52
CA ARG A 402 7.52 -31.76 -11.24
C ARG A 402 6.80 -31.09 -10.07
N LEU A 403 6.79 -29.76 -10.04
CA LEU A 403 6.07 -28.99 -9.01
C LEU A 403 4.56 -29.20 -9.07
N VAL A 404 3.96 -29.20 -10.26
CA VAL A 404 2.53 -29.47 -10.44
C VAL A 404 2.21 -30.90 -9.99
N ALA A 405 3.03 -31.88 -10.37
CA ALA A 405 2.85 -33.27 -9.94
C ALA A 405 3.00 -33.45 -8.42
N LYS A 406 3.96 -32.76 -7.79
CA LYS A 406 4.18 -32.75 -6.34
C LYS A 406 2.95 -32.26 -5.56
N HIS A 407 2.23 -31.31 -6.12
CA HIS A 407 1.03 -30.69 -5.53
C HIS A 407 -0.27 -31.19 -6.18
N ALA A 408 -0.27 -32.40 -6.73
CA ALA A 408 -1.44 -32.98 -7.35
C ALA A 408 -2.65 -32.98 -6.40
N GLY A 409 -3.78 -32.44 -6.88
CA GLY A 409 -5.01 -32.29 -6.08
C GLY A 409 -5.12 -30.97 -5.31
N ALA A 410 -4.06 -30.16 -5.25
CA ALA A 410 -4.12 -28.80 -4.74
C ALA A 410 -4.41 -27.81 -5.88
N PRO A 411 -5.31 -26.83 -5.69
CA PRO A 411 -5.56 -25.77 -6.69
C PRO A 411 -4.27 -25.03 -7.03
N THR A 412 -3.79 -25.21 -8.26
CA THR A 412 -2.47 -24.76 -8.72
C THR A 412 -2.59 -23.75 -9.85
N LEU A 413 -1.85 -22.65 -9.74
CA LEU A 413 -1.80 -21.60 -10.75
C LEU A 413 -0.38 -21.46 -11.30
N VAL A 414 -0.20 -21.62 -12.62
CA VAL A 414 1.08 -21.40 -13.30
C VAL A 414 1.06 -20.03 -13.99
N ILE A 415 2.05 -19.19 -13.71
CA ILE A 415 2.08 -17.78 -14.10
C ILE A 415 3.34 -17.50 -14.92
N GLY A 416 3.18 -16.82 -16.06
CA GLY A 416 4.32 -16.38 -16.87
C GLY A 416 4.06 -15.14 -17.71
N GLN A 417 5.13 -14.59 -18.27
CA GLN A 417 5.07 -13.42 -19.16
C GLN A 417 4.95 -13.82 -20.63
N TYR A 418 5.63 -14.88 -21.05
CA TYR A 418 5.80 -15.21 -22.47
C TYR A 418 4.73 -16.19 -22.94
N LEU A 419 3.88 -15.78 -23.88
CA LEU A 419 2.72 -16.56 -24.33
C LEU A 419 3.10 -17.90 -24.95
N GLU A 420 4.17 -17.95 -25.76
CA GLU A 420 4.64 -19.20 -26.37
C GLU A 420 5.01 -20.24 -25.30
N GLN A 421 5.78 -19.84 -24.28
CA GLN A 421 6.13 -20.69 -23.14
C GLN A 421 4.88 -21.15 -22.36
N LEU A 422 3.88 -20.28 -22.22
CA LEU A 422 2.65 -20.64 -21.51
C LEU A 422 1.77 -21.60 -22.30
N HIS A 423 1.77 -21.52 -23.63
CA HIS A 423 1.06 -22.48 -24.47
C HIS A 423 1.74 -23.85 -24.45
N GLU A 424 3.07 -23.89 -24.50
CA GLU A 424 3.86 -25.13 -24.33
C GLU A 424 3.53 -25.79 -22.98
N LEU A 425 3.64 -25.03 -21.88
CA LEU A 425 3.26 -25.51 -20.55
C LEU A 425 1.80 -25.96 -20.44
N ALA A 426 0.87 -25.24 -21.08
CA ALA A 426 -0.54 -25.60 -21.05
C ALA A 426 -0.83 -26.92 -21.80
N GLU A 427 -0.12 -27.16 -22.91
CA GLU A 427 -0.21 -28.41 -23.66
C GLU A 427 0.39 -29.59 -22.87
N ASP A 428 1.59 -29.41 -22.31
CA ASP A 428 2.29 -30.45 -21.54
C ASP A 428 1.54 -30.81 -20.23
N LEU A 429 0.90 -29.82 -19.61
CA LEU A 429 0.17 -29.99 -18.34
C LEU A 429 -1.32 -30.33 -18.52
N ASP A 430 -1.83 -30.41 -19.75
CA ASP A 430 -3.26 -30.56 -20.07
C ASP A 430 -4.14 -29.55 -19.30
N ALA A 431 -3.76 -28.26 -19.38
CA ALA A 431 -4.35 -27.20 -18.58
C ALA A 431 -4.90 -26.04 -19.44
N PRO A 432 -6.04 -25.43 -19.05
CA PRO A 432 -6.53 -24.24 -19.74
C PRO A 432 -5.57 -23.05 -19.57
N VAL A 433 -5.45 -22.24 -20.63
CA VAL A 433 -4.63 -21.03 -20.64
C VAL A 433 -5.49 -19.77 -20.74
N ILE A 434 -5.19 -18.77 -19.90
CA ILE A 434 -5.78 -17.44 -19.96
C ILE A 434 -4.71 -16.44 -20.40
N SER A 435 -4.96 -15.79 -21.53
CA SER A 435 -4.11 -14.76 -22.11
C SER A 435 -4.87 -13.44 -22.28
N GLY A 436 -4.20 -12.45 -22.89
CA GLY A 436 -4.85 -11.18 -23.24
C GLY A 436 -5.95 -11.31 -24.27
N GLU A 437 -5.87 -12.34 -25.11
CA GLU A 437 -6.81 -12.61 -26.19
C GLU A 437 -8.03 -13.40 -25.69
N THR A 438 -7.95 -14.02 -24.51
CA THR A 438 -9.07 -14.75 -23.92
C THR A 438 -10.24 -13.80 -23.65
N PRO A 439 -11.41 -14.04 -24.28
CA PRO A 439 -12.60 -13.19 -24.10
C PRO A 439 -13.03 -13.10 -22.64
N VAL A 440 -13.59 -11.96 -22.23
CA VAL A 440 -14.00 -11.69 -20.83
C VAL A 440 -14.95 -12.77 -20.29
N LYS A 441 -15.92 -13.20 -21.09
CA LYS A 441 -16.90 -14.24 -20.72
C LYS A 441 -16.22 -15.59 -20.45
N GLU A 442 -15.27 -15.97 -21.31
CA GLU A 442 -14.55 -17.23 -21.16
C GLU A 442 -13.60 -17.21 -19.97
N ARG A 443 -12.92 -16.07 -19.77
CA ARG A 443 -12.08 -15.83 -18.61
C ARG A 443 -12.86 -15.95 -17.29
N GLN A 444 -14.06 -15.37 -17.22
CA GLN A 444 -14.93 -15.50 -16.05
C GLN A 444 -15.35 -16.95 -15.81
N ARG A 445 -15.70 -17.70 -16.87
CA ARG A 445 -16.04 -19.12 -16.79
C ARG A 445 -14.88 -19.95 -16.21
N LEU A 446 -13.68 -19.78 -16.75
CA LEU A 446 -12.49 -20.52 -16.30
C LEU A 446 -12.12 -20.19 -14.85
N PHE A 447 -12.18 -18.92 -14.45
CA PHE A 447 -11.93 -18.56 -13.05
C PHE A 447 -12.99 -19.13 -12.11
N GLU A 448 -14.26 -19.16 -12.52
CA GLU A 448 -15.31 -19.76 -11.69
C GLU A 448 -15.17 -21.29 -11.58
N ALA A 449 -14.82 -21.97 -12.67
CA ALA A 449 -14.51 -23.39 -12.68
C ALA A 449 -13.31 -23.71 -11.76
N PHE A 450 -12.32 -22.82 -11.69
CA PHE A 450 -11.19 -23.00 -10.78
C PHE A 450 -11.59 -22.78 -9.32
N ARG A 451 -12.45 -21.78 -9.03
CA ARG A 451 -12.97 -21.53 -7.67
C ARG A 451 -13.86 -22.67 -7.17
N SER A 452 -14.66 -23.26 -8.05
CA SER A 452 -15.55 -24.37 -7.71
C SER A 452 -14.80 -25.70 -7.56
N GLY A 453 -13.54 -25.77 -8.00
CA GLY A 453 -12.74 -26.99 -8.02
C GLY A 453 -13.02 -27.91 -9.21
N GLU A 454 -13.79 -27.47 -10.22
CA GLU A 454 -13.98 -28.20 -11.48
C GLU A 454 -12.65 -28.33 -12.25
N ILE A 455 -11.82 -27.28 -12.22
CA ILE A 455 -10.44 -27.32 -12.71
C ILE A 455 -9.47 -27.10 -11.56
N GLY A 456 -8.49 -28.00 -11.43
CA GLY A 456 -7.45 -27.93 -10.39
C GLY A 456 -6.20 -27.17 -10.81
N LEU A 457 -6.02 -26.91 -12.11
CA LEU A 457 -4.82 -26.31 -12.69
C LEU A 457 -5.19 -25.26 -13.73
N LEU A 458 -4.54 -24.11 -13.68
CA LEU A 458 -4.76 -23.02 -14.62
C LEU A 458 -3.45 -22.33 -14.98
N VAL A 459 -3.24 -22.05 -16.27
CA VAL A 459 -2.08 -21.32 -16.77
C VAL A 459 -2.50 -19.89 -17.11
N VAL A 460 -1.81 -18.88 -16.60
CA VAL A 460 -2.20 -17.47 -16.76
C VAL A 460 -1.04 -16.57 -17.20
N SER A 461 -1.32 -15.68 -18.13
CA SER A 461 -0.35 -14.68 -18.60
C SER A 461 -0.38 -13.38 -17.79
N LYS A 462 0.59 -12.50 -18.07
CA LYS A 462 0.69 -11.14 -17.51
C LYS A 462 -0.60 -10.30 -17.62
N VAL A 463 -1.56 -10.62 -18.48
CA VAL A 463 -2.83 -9.87 -18.55
C VAL A 463 -3.74 -10.10 -17.34
N ALA A 464 -3.42 -11.08 -16.50
CA ALA A 464 -3.98 -11.20 -15.15
C ALA A 464 -3.36 -10.21 -14.13
N ASN A 465 -2.36 -9.38 -14.51
CA ASN A 465 -1.62 -8.54 -13.56
C ASN A 465 -2.42 -7.38 -12.97
N PHE A 466 -3.29 -6.71 -13.74
CA PHE A 466 -3.73 -5.39 -13.30
C PHE A 466 -5.11 -5.34 -12.67
N SER A 467 -5.94 -6.37 -12.85
CA SER A 467 -7.38 -6.09 -12.79
C SER A 467 -8.26 -7.30 -12.52
N ILE A 468 -7.81 -8.42 -11.94
CA ILE A 468 -8.74 -9.53 -11.69
C ILE A 468 -8.46 -10.17 -10.34
N ASP A 469 -9.53 -10.47 -9.60
CA ASP A 469 -9.52 -11.30 -8.39
C ASP A 469 -9.09 -12.72 -8.82
N LEU A 470 -7.78 -12.94 -8.85
CA LEU A 470 -7.19 -14.26 -9.06
C LEU A 470 -7.82 -15.20 -8.03
N PRO A 471 -8.34 -16.35 -8.45
CA PRO A 471 -8.96 -17.27 -7.51
C PRO A 471 -7.92 -17.71 -6.48
N SER A 472 -8.37 -17.97 -5.24
CA SER A 472 -7.50 -18.47 -4.19
C SER A 472 -6.85 -19.77 -4.66
N ALA A 473 -5.53 -19.76 -4.78
CA ALA A 473 -4.74 -20.94 -5.12
C ALA A 473 -3.98 -21.38 -3.87
N GLU A 474 -3.86 -22.68 -3.68
CA GLU A 474 -3.00 -23.24 -2.64
C GLU A 474 -1.53 -23.21 -3.09
N VAL A 475 -1.32 -23.34 -4.41
CA VAL A 475 0.01 -23.35 -5.03
C VAL A 475 0.06 -22.36 -6.20
N ALA A 476 1.05 -21.50 -6.20
CA ALA A 476 1.34 -20.59 -7.30
C ALA A 476 2.78 -20.81 -7.78
N ILE A 477 2.96 -21.07 -9.08
CA ILE A 477 4.24 -21.33 -9.72
C ILE A 477 4.51 -20.25 -10.75
N GLN A 478 5.50 -19.40 -10.51
CA GLN A 478 5.94 -18.37 -11.45
C GLN A 478 7.12 -18.88 -12.28
N VAL A 479 6.89 -19.12 -13.57
CA VAL A 479 7.92 -19.60 -14.50
C VAL A 479 8.73 -18.45 -15.12
N SER A 480 8.06 -17.33 -15.38
CA SER A 480 8.68 -16.10 -15.87
C SER A 480 8.06 -14.87 -15.21
N GLY A 481 8.91 -14.02 -14.66
CA GLY A 481 8.52 -12.75 -14.06
C GLY A 481 8.33 -11.66 -15.10
N SER A 482 7.86 -10.50 -14.67
CA SER A 482 7.87 -9.33 -15.55
C SER A 482 8.65 -8.19 -14.95
N TYR A 483 9.41 -7.51 -15.80
CA TYR A 483 10.14 -6.28 -15.46
C TYR A 483 9.18 -5.27 -14.83
N GLY A 484 9.40 -4.90 -13.56
CA GLY A 484 8.56 -3.95 -12.85
C GLY A 484 8.36 -4.27 -11.37
N SER A 485 7.81 -3.29 -10.66
CA SER A 485 7.87 -3.06 -9.21
C SER A 485 7.82 -4.30 -8.30
N ARG A 486 8.80 -4.39 -7.38
CA ARG A 486 8.90 -5.44 -6.34
C ARG A 486 7.63 -5.54 -5.49
N GLN A 487 6.94 -4.40 -5.36
CA GLN A 487 5.71 -4.26 -4.59
C GLN A 487 4.52 -4.93 -5.27
N GLU A 488 4.44 -4.87 -6.59
CA GLU A 488 3.36 -5.50 -7.37
C GLU A 488 3.40 -7.02 -7.20
N GLU A 489 4.59 -7.62 -7.18
CA GLU A 489 4.77 -9.07 -7.02
C GLU A 489 4.39 -9.57 -5.63
N ALA A 490 4.80 -8.89 -4.54
CA ALA A 490 4.38 -9.33 -3.20
C ALA A 490 2.89 -9.03 -2.92
N GLN A 491 2.35 -7.95 -3.48
CA GLN A 491 0.90 -7.70 -3.39
C GLN A 491 0.11 -8.78 -4.13
N ARG A 492 0.59 -9.22 -5.30
CA ARG A 492 0.04 -10.36 -6.03
C ARG A 492 0.09 -11.63 -5.19
N LEU A 493 1.23 -11.91 -4.55
CA LEU A 493 1.40 -13.04 -3.66
C LEU A 493 0.36 -13.02 -2.53
N GLY A 494 0.22 -11.90 -1.82
CA GLY A 494 -0.79 -11.77 -0.76
C GLY A 494 -2.26 -11.79 -1.23
N ARG A 495 -2.54 -11.61 -2.53
CA ARG A 495 -3.90 -11.77 -3.11
C ARG A 495 -4.18 -13.21 -3.53
N LEU A 496 -3.17 -13.91 -4.04
CA LEU A 496 -3.23 -15.32 -4.45
C LEU A 496 -3.39 -16.26 -3.26
N LEU A 497 -2.65 -15.97 -2.20
CA LEU A 497 -2.58 -16.80 -1.02
C LEU A 497 -3.65 -16.34 -0.02
N ARG A 498 -4.81 -17.01 -0.02
CA ARG A 498 -5.83 -16.89 1.02
C ARG A 498 -5.79 -18.14 1.90
N PRO A 499 -6.12 -18.04 3.21
CA PRO A 499 -6.28 -19.24 4.02
C PRO A 499 -7.30 -20.16 3.36
N GLY A 500 -6.85 -21.37 3.02
CA GLY A 500 -7.75 -22.46 2.68
C GLY A 500 -8.72 -22.70 3.84
N THR A 501 -9.91 -23.22 3.53
CA THR A 501 -10.83 -23.70 4.58
C THR A 501 -10.06 -24.64 5.52
N PRO A 502 -10.20 -24.46 6.86
CA PRO A 502 -9.58 -25.36 7.81
C PRO A 502 -9.93 -26.81 7.45
N THR A 503 -8.93 -27.68 7.40
CA THR A 503 -9.20 -29.11 7.24
C THR A 503 -9.99 -29.61 8.45
N GLU A 504 -10.70 -30.75 8.35
CA GLU A 504 -11.41 -31.37 9.48
C GLU A 504 -10.50 -31.62 10.71
N SER A 505 -9.17 -31.63 10.50
CA SER A 505 -8.13 -31.74 11.53
C SER A 505 -7.72 -30.42 12.21
N GLY A 506 -8.30 -29.27 11.81
CA GLY A 506 -7.99 -27.96 12.37
C GLY A 506 -6.65 -27.36 11.93
N ALA A 507 -5.95 -27.97 10.97
CA ALA A 507 -4.69 -27.45 10.43
C ALA A 507 -4.96 -26.38 9.35
N THR A 508 -4.33 -25.21 9.48
CA THR A 508 -4.33 -24.17 8.46
C THR A 508 -3.46 -24.61 7.28
N LYS A 509 -4.01 -24.66 6.07
CA LYS A 509 -3.24 -24.96 4.86
C LYS A 509 -2.19 -23.87 4.61
N VAL A 510 -0.94 -24.27 4.46
CA VAL A 510 0.17 -23.39 4.07
C VAL A 510 0.09 -23.13 2.58
N ALA A 511 0.19 -21.87 2.17
CA ALA A 511 0.15 -21.53 0.77
C ALA A 511 1.57 -21.55 0.20
N HIS A 512 1.78 -22.20 -0.95
CA HIS A 512 3.11 -22.36 -1.55
C HIS A 512 3.31 -21.45 -2.76
N PHE A 513 4.39 -20.67 -2.76
CA PHE A 513 4.78 -19.84 -3.89
C PHE A 513 6.15 -20.25 -4.42
N TYR A 514 6.17 -20.82 -5.62
CA TYR A 514 7.39 -21.20 -6.32
C TYR A 514 7.77 -20.16 -7.36
N THR A 515 9.05 -19.78 -7.40
CA THR A 515 9.64 -19.10 -8.56
C THR A 515 10.69 -20.01 -9.18
N VAL A 516 10.58 -20.27 -10.48
CA VAL A 516 11.61 -21.01 -11.23
C VAL A 516 12.58 -20.01 -11.87
N VAL A 517 13.86 -20.06 -11.52
CA VAL A 517 14.87 -19.06 -11.87
C VAL A 517 16.07 -19.70 -12.56
N SER A 518 16.51 -19.11 -13.68
CA SER A 518 17.69 -19.59 -14.40
C SER A 518 18.99 -19.06 -13.78
N ARG A 519 19.85 -19.97 -13.29
CA ARG A 519 21.15 -19.64 -12.68
C ARG A 519 22.07 -18.90 -13.64
N ASP A 520 22.93 -18.05 -13.09
CA ASP A 520 23.96 -17.31 -13.83
C ASP A 520 23.41 -16.49 -15.00
N THR A 521 22.16 -16.03 -14.88
CA THR A 521 21.51 -15.16 -15.85
C THR A 521 20.92 -13.92 -15.17
N VAL A 522 20.49 -12.96 -15.97
CA VAL A 522 19.81 -11.74 -15.51
C VAL A 522 18.51 -12.07 -14.77
N ASP A 523 17.92 -13.25 -14.99
CA ASP A 523 16.77 -13.74 -14.22
C ASP A 523 17.11 -13.92 -12.74
N ALA A 524 18.31 -14.40 -12.41
CA ALA A 524 18.80 -14.52 -11.04
C ALA A 524 19.03 -13.16 -10.37
N ASP A 525 19.49 -12.16 -11.12
CA ASP A 525 19.65 -10.79 -10.61
C ASP A 525 18.29 -10.18 -10.23
N PHE A 526 17.24 -10.44 -11.03
CA PHE A 526 15.88 -10.02 -10.68
C PHE A 526 15.34 -10.77 -9.48
N ALA A 527 15.57 -12.08 -9.42
CA ALA A 527 15.12 -12.89 -8.30
C ALA A 527 15.78 -12.46 -6.98
N ALA A 528 17.06 -12.06 -6.98
CA ALA A 528 17.74 -11.50 -5.82
C ALA A 528 17.10 -10.18 -5.31
N ASN A 529 16.55 -9.36 -6.21
CA ASN A 529 15.80 -8.15 -5.82
C ASN A 529 14.47 -8.51 -5.15
N ARG A 530 13.76 -9.53 -5.67
CA ARG A 530 12.53 -10.04 -5.08
C ARG A 530 12.78 -10.67 -3.72
N GLN A 531 13.82 -11.50 -3.61
CA GLN A 531 14.24 -12.12 -2.35
C GLN A 531 14.42 -11.07 -1.26
N ARG A 532 15.17 -10.00 -1.55
CA ARG A 532 15.37 -8.90 -0.59
C ARG A 532 14.04 -8.30 -0.14
N PHE A 533 13.14 -8.03 -1.06
CA PHE A 533 11.85 -7.43 -0.72
C PHE A 533 10.95 -8.36 0.09
N LEU A 534 10.85 -9.65 -0.29
CA LEU A 534 10.07 -10.64 0.46
C LEU A 534 10.63 -10.84 1.87
N ALA A 535 11.96 -10.92 2.02
CA ALA A 535 12.62 -10.99 3.32
C ALA A 535 12.40 -9.72 4.16
N GLU A 536 12.42 -8.52 3.53
CA GLU A 536 12.12 -7.25 4.20
C GLU A 536 10.68 -7.19 4.72
N GLN A 537 9.72 -7.83 4.05
CA GLN A 537 8.34 -7.97 4.50
C GLN A 537 8.13 -9.13 5.51
N GLY A 538 9.17 -9.95 5.72
CA GLY A 538 9.15 -11.04 6.68
C GLY A 538 8.62 -12.38 6.15
N TYR A 539 8.54 -12.57 4.84
CA TYR A 539 8.18 -13.87 4.25
C TYR A 539 9.30 -14.90 4.45
N ALA A 540 8.94 -16.12 4.82
CA ALA A 540 9.86 -17.24 4.79
C ALA A 540 10.30 -17.51 3.34
N TYR A 541 11.60 -17.42 3.08
CA TYR A 541 12.15 -17.56 1.74
C TYR A 541 13.32 -18.55 1.72
N ARG A 542 13.23 -19.56 0.85
CA ARG A 542 14.30 -20.55 0.67
C ARG A 542 14.64 -20.74 -0.80
N ILE A 543 15.92 -21.03 -1.05
CA ILE A 543 16.45 -21.34 -2.37
C ILE A 543 16.78 -22.82 -2.40
N VAL A 544 16.29 -23.53 -3.42
CA VAL A 544 16.54 -24.96 -3.64
C VAL A 544 17.04 -25.22 -5.05
N ASP A 545 17.76 -26.32 -5.24
CA ASP A 545 18.15 -26.77 -6.58
C ASP A 545 16.95 -27.41 -7.30
N ALA A 546 16.94 -27.34 -8.62
CA ALA A 546 15.90 -27.98 -9.43
C ALA A 546 15.85 -29.51 -9.24
N ASP A 547 16.98 -30.11 -8.83
CA ASP A 547 17.10 -31.54 -8.55
C ASP A 547 16.50 -31.94 -7.19
N ASP A 548 16.27 -30.97 -6.29
CA ASP A 548 15.74 -31.20 -4.94
C ASP A 548 14.21 -31.11 -4.85
N VAL A 549 13.53 -30.86 -5.97
CA VAL A 549 12.11 -30.47 -6.01
C VAL A 549 11.16 -31.58 -6.37
#